data_AF-A0A9P7HAL8-F1
#
_entry.id   AF-A0A9P7HAL8-F1
#
_cell.length_a   1.000
_cell.length_b   1.000
_cell.length_c   1.000
_cell.angle_alpha   90.00
_cell.angle_beta   90.00
_cell.angle_gamma   90.00
#
_symmetry.space_group_name_H-M   'P 1'
#
loop_
_entity.id
_entity.type
_entity.pdbx_description
1 polymer ?
#
loop_
_entity_poly.entity_id
_entity_poly.type
_entity_poly.pdbx_seq_one_letter_code
_entity_poly.pdbx_strand_id
1 'polypeptide(L)'
;DGETPATLPATALLYRLYTATGSLINVADLWAAFSALVSEGETDERKSLVMFYRALAELRALGFVKASKKKADHIAKMKWL
;
A
#
# COMPACT_ATOMS: atom_id res chain seq x y z
N ASP A 1 -17.13 -8.32 -16.06
CA ASP A 1 -15.83 -8.01 -16.69
C ASP A 1 -14.80 -7.82 -15.59
N GLY A 2 -13.79 -8.69 -15.56
CA GLY A 2 -12.86 -8.78 -14.43
C GLY A 2 -11.73 -7.76 -14.51
N GLU A 3 -11.74 -6.77 -13.62
CA GLU A 3 -10.62 -5.85 -13.42
C GLU A 3 -9.39 -6.63 -12.94
N THR A 4 -8.39 -6.74 -13.81
CA THR A 4 -7.08 -7.31 -13.45
C THR A 4 -6.24 -6.25 -12.74
N PRO A 5 -5.39 -6.62 -11.76
CA PRO A 5 -4.54 -5.67 -11.03
C PRO A 5 -3.73 -4.74 -11.94
N ALA A 6 -3.34 -5.22 -13.11
CA ALA A 6 -2.61 -4.48 -14.14
C ALA A 6 -3.34 -3.25 -14.70
N THR A 7 -4.67 -3.16 -14.53
CA THR A 7 -5.48 -2.03 -15.05
C THR A 7 -5.76 -0.96 -14.01
N LEU A 8 -5.53 -1.23 -12.72
CA LEU A 8 -5.85 -0.32 -11.63
C LEU A 8 -4.67 0.60 -11.28
N PRO A 9 -4.93 1.84 -10.85
CA PRO A 9 -3.89 2.69 -10.26
C PRO A 9 -3.27 2.04 -9.02
N ALA A 10 -1.96 2.22 -8.82
CA ALA A 10 -1.22 1.69 -7.66
C ALA A 10 -1.89 2.05 -6.32
N THR A 11 -2.45 3.25 -6.20
CA THR A 11 -3.15 3.72 -5.00
C THR A 11 -4.42 2.93 -4.70
N ALA A 12 -5.17 2.52 -5.73
CA ALA A 12 -6.34 1.67 -5.55
C ALA A 12 -5.95 0.26 -5.08
N LEU A 13 -4.87 -0.30 -5.67
CA LEU A 13 -4.31 -1.59 -5.25
C LEU A 13 -3.83 -1.56 -3.79
N LEU A 14 -3.07 -0.52 -3.43
CA LEU A 14 -2.57 -0.35 -2.06
C LEU A 14 -3.72 -0.08 -1.08
N TYR A 15 -4.74 0.69 -1.48
CA TYR A 15 -5.93 0.91 -0.68
C TYR A 15 -6.66 -0.41 -0.39
N ARG A 16 -6.79 -1.29 -1.39
CA ARG A 16 -7.40 -2.61 -1.20
C ARG A 16 -6.66 -3.42 -0.14
N LEU A 17 -5.32 -3.49 -0.20
CA LEU A 17 -4.50 -4.12 0.84
C LEU A 17 -4.68 -3.44 2.20
N TYR A 18 -4.66 -2.11 2.24
CA TYR A 18 -4.89 -1.31 3.45
C TYR A 18 -6.20 -1.66 4.15
N THR A 19 -7.29 -1.92 3.42
CA THR A 19 -8.58 -2.27 4.05
C THR A 19 -8.51 -3.55 4.88
N ALA A 20 -7.70 -4.54 4.47
CA ALA A 20 -7.48 -5.79 5.18
C ALA A 20 -6.55 -5.68 6.40
N THR A 21 -5.84 -4.55 6.56
CA THR A 21 -4.92 -4.34 7.69
C THR A 21 -5.61 -3.87 8.97
N GLY A 22 -4.95 -4.13 10.11
CA GLY A 22 -5.31 -3.60 11.43
C GLY A 22 -4.95 -2.11 11.62
N SER A 23 -5.07 -1.62 12.86
CA SER A 23 -4.84 -0.20 13.20
C SER A 23 -3.37 0.26 13.09
N LEU A 24 -2.43 -0.69 13.14
CA LEU A 24 -1.00 -0.46 13.04
C LEU A 24 -0.46 -1.41 11.96
N ILE A 25 0.23 -0.85 10.96
CA ILE A 25 0.61 -1.56 9.73
C ILE A 25 2.14 -1.57 9.64
N ASN A 26 2.74 -2.75 9.51
CA ASN A 26 4.16 -2.90 9.18
C ASN A 26 4.36 -2.55 7.69
N VAL A 27 5.30 -1.64 7.39
CA VAL A 27 5.55 -1.19 6.01
C VAL A 27 6.15 -2.30 5.15
N ALA A 28 6.97 -3.19 5.71
CA ALA A 28 7.60 -4.28 4.98
C ALA A 28 6.56 -5.35 4.55
N ASP A 29 5.64 -5.72 5.44
CA ASP A 29 4.56 -6.67 5.14
C ASP A 29 3.61 -6.10 4.08
N LEU A 30 3.32 -4.80 4.17
CA LEU A 30 2.49 -4.10 3.18
C LEU A 30 3.16 -4.03 1.81
N TRP A 31 4.49 -3.79 1.78
CA TRP A 31 5.29 -3.85 0.56
C TRP A 31 5.27 -5.25 -0.05
N ALA A 32 5.52 -6.30 0.74
CA ALA A 32 5.54 -7.69 0.25
C ALA A 32 4.18 -8.10 -0.35
N ALA A 33 3.07 -7.68 0.26
CA ALA A 33 1.73 -7.92 -0.28
C ALA A 33 1.48 -7.11 -1.57
N PHE A 34 1.97 -5.87 -1.65
CA PHE A 34 1.85 -5.03 -2.83
C PHE A 34 2.69 -5.57 -4.00
N SER A 35 3.94 -5.95 -3.75
CA SER A 35 4.83 -6.49 -4.77
C SER A 35 4.30 -7.80 -5.33
N ALA A 36 3.82 -8.72 -4.48
CA ALA A 36 3.19 -9.96 -4.93
C ALA A 36 1.98 -9.73 -5.87
N LEU A 37 1.23 -8.64 -5.66
CA LEU A 37 0.07 -8.28 -6.47
C LEU A 37 0.42 -7.69 -7.84
N VAL A 38 1.56 -7.00 -7.97
CA VAL A 38 1.99 -6.34 -9.22
C VAL A 38 3.01 -7.15 -10.02
N SER A 39 3.62 -8.17 -9.40
CA SER A 39 4.62 -9.06 -10.01
C SER A 39 4.02 -10.16 -10.91
N GLU A 40 2.71 -10.18 -11.15
CA GLU A 40 2.09 -11.11 -12.12
C GLU A 40 2.52 -10.85 -13.58
N GLY A 41 3.10 -9.68 -13.85
CA GLY A 41 3.92 -9.41 -15.03
C GLY A 41 5.35 -9.13 -14.59
N GLU A 42 6.32 -9.35 -15.48
CA GLU A 42 7.78 -9.17 -15.30
C GLU A 42 8.15 -7.69 -14.98
N THR A 43 7.62 -7.16 -13.90
CA THR A 43 7.73 -5.77 -13.49
C THR A 43 8.97 -5.64 -12.63
N ASP A 44 9.93 -4.85 -13.12
CA ASP A 44 11.15 -4.48 -12.40
C ASP A 44 10.82 -4.05 -10.95
N GLU A 45 11.42 -4.72 -9.97
CA GLU A 45 11.23 -4.49 -8.54
C GLU A 45 11.38 -3.00 -8.18
N ARG A 46 12.31 -2.29 -8.83
CA ARG A 46 12.51 -0.85 -8.63
C ARG A 46 11.29 -0.05 -9.05
N LYS A 47 10.65 -0.40 -10.17
CA LYS A 47 9.43 0.27 -10.63
C LYS A 47 8.28 0.00 -9.66
N SER A 48 8.14 -1.24 -9.22
CA SER A 48 7.13 -1.62 -8.21
C SER A 48 7.32 -0.85 -6.90
N LEU A 49 8.57 -0.65 -6.46
CA LEU A 49 8.89 0.10 -5.25
C LEU A 49 8.54 1.59 -5.37
N VAL A 50 8.80 2.20 -6.53
CA VAL A 50 8.40 3.58 -6.82
C VAL A 50 6.88 3.72 -6.82
N MET A 51 6.16 2.77 -7.43
CA MET A 51 4.68 2.75 -7.40
C MET A 51 4.15 2.61 -5.98
N PHE A 52 4.74 1.74 -5.17
CA PHE A 52 4.36 1.53 -3.77
C PHE A 52 4.52 2.82 -2.94
N TYR A 53 5.69 3.46 -2.98
CA TYR A 53 5.91 4.68 -2.19
C TYR A 53 5.07 5.86 -2.67
N ARG A 54 4.82 5.97 -3.97
CA ARG A 54 3.89 6.98 -4.50
C ARG A 54 2.47 6.75 -3.98
N ALA A 55 1.96 5.52 -4.09
CA ALA A 55 0.65 5.16 -3.57
C ALA A 55 0.53 5.41 -2.06
N LEU A 56 1.57 5.08 -1.30
CA LEU A 56 1.61 5.32 0.14
C LEU A 56 1.60 6.82 0.48
N ALA A 57 2.31 7.65 -0.29
CA ALA A 57 2.29 9.09 -0.16
C ALA A 57 0.90 9.68 -0.48
N GLU A 58 0.22 9.15 -1.50
CA GLU A 58 -1.16 9.54 -1.83
C GLU A 58 -2.14 9.16 -0.71
N LEU A 59 -2.07 7.94 -0.16
CA LEU A 59 -2.88 7.55 1.00
C LEU A 59 -2.62 8.44 2.23
N ARG A 60 -1.36 8.88 2.44
CA ARG A 60 -1.02 9.83 3.49
C ARG A 60 -1.63 11.21 3.24
N ALA A 61 -1.55 11.72 2.01
CA ALA A 61 -2.11 13.01 1.63
C ALA A 61 -3.64 13.05 1.79
N LEU A 62 -4.31 11.93 1.51
CA LEU A 62 -5.76 11.75 1.68
C LEU A 62 -6.18 11.48 3.14
N GLY A 63 -5.22 11.37 4.07
CA GLY A 63 -5.51 11.17 5.49
C GLY A 63 -5.84 9.74 5.91
N PHE A 64 -5.55 8.72 5.08
CA PHE A 64 -5.75 7.31 5.44
C PHE A 64 -4.64 6.75 6.33
N VAL A 65 -3.43 7.29 6.28
CA VAL A 65 -2.29 6.83 7.09
C VAL A 65 -1.48 7.98 7.66
N LYS A 66 -0.83 7.74 8.81
CA LYS A 66 0.14 8.66 9.41
C LYS A 66 1.34 7.91 9.97
N ALA A 67 2.42 8.63 10.21
CA ALA A 67 3.58 8.08 10.94
C ALA A 67 3.14 7.60 12.34
N SER A 68 3.60 6.42 12.73
CA SER A 68 3.39 5.89 14.08
C SER A 68 4.66 6.04 14.92
N LYS A 69 4.49 6.33 16.21
CA LYS A 69 5.57 6.26 17.22
C LYS A 69 5.48 5.02 18.11
N LYS A 70 4.48 4.14 17.87
CA LYS A 70 4.23 2.97 18.72
C LYS A 70 5.23 1.83 18.48
N LYS A 71 5.70 1.69 17.24
CA LYS A 71 6.64 0.64 16.82
C LYS A 71 7.43 1.12 15.61
N ALA A 72 8.73 0.79 15.57
CA ALA A 72 9.60 1.10 14.44
C ALA A 72 9.04 0.48 13.15
N ASP A 73 9.22 1.16 12.02
CA ASP A 73 8.81 0.69 10.68
C ASP A 73 7.31 0.45 10.50
N HIS A 74 6.48 1.03 11.39
CA HIS A 74 5.02 0.94 11.30
C HIS A 74 4.39 2.30 11.00
N ILE A 75 3.30 2.27 10.24
CA ILE A 75 2.38 3.39 10.03
C ILE A 75 1.07 3.11 10.75
N ALA A 76 0.38 4.17 11.18
CA ALA A 76 -0.92 4.07 11.81
C ALA A 76 -2.03 4.28 10.76
N LYS A 77 -2.98 3.36 10.75
CA LYS A 77 -4.23 3.45 9.99
C LYS A 77 -5.11 4.53 10.62
N MET A 78 -5.61 5.46 9.81
CA MET A 78 -6.58 6.45 10.25
C MET A 78 -7.98 5.87 10.06
N LYS A 79 -8.73 5.77 11.16
CA LYS A 79 -10.16 5.47 11.13
C LYS A 79 -10.88 6.77 11.42
N TRP A 80 -11.81 7.16 10.55
CA TRP A 80 -12.80 8.18 10.90
C TRP A 80 -13.70 7.58 11.98
N LEU A 81 -13.82 8.30 13.10
CA LEU A 81 -14.69 7.96 14.23
C LEU A 81 -16.14 7.86 13.77
#